data_AF-A0AAF3F6R2-F1
#
_entry.id   AF-A0AAF3F6R2-F1
#
_cell.length_a   1.000
_cell.length_b   1.000
_cell.length_c   1.000
_cell.angle_alpha   90.00
_cell.angle_beta   90.00
_cell.angle_gamma   90.00
#
_symmetry.space_group_name_H-M   'P 1'
#
loop_
_entity.id
_entity.type
_entity.pdbx_description
1 polymer ?
#
loop_
_entity_poly.entity_id
_entity_poly.type
_entity_poly.pdbx_seq_one_letter_code
_entity_poly.pdbx_strand_id
1 'polypeptide(L)'
;MDSFKQTVALYTVGGSGTALNFVLLYLISTDKAKGGDGYRRMLAIVTVFNVYYAFVHCVCDLVCLDGRAKKPVRQGQIKAFIIDESGFLVFSKNLHKLGFWYSYVMTTVYIIAFEMSLSLLGIHCFYRYAKITGKYSSIFEKWYMILLVVIGYFVIAIIYGLNCALDMAPSPASDLLRRDELRIRYNVSIDGLGYMGPVYKLKNPQTGKVEILFGNMLGSLSCLIVQMIIFTVICACGWKLSSIARGGYVHADHDCQLFSRRGAHGHFWFHGLSTPDLENGQIEILGCLCSSTQRDPSPGNQQLVHNFKWK
;
A
#
# COMPACT_ATOMS: atom_id res chain seq x y z
N MET A 1 26.45 -6.23 -12.61
CA MET A 1 26.26 -6.61 -11.19
C MET A 1 24.92 -6.07 -10.64
N ASP A 2 24.31 -5.13 -11.34
CA ASP A 2 23.15 -4.35 -10.88
C ASP A 2 21.82 -5.11 -10.95
N SER A 3 21.66 -6.01 -11.93
CA SER A 3 20.45 -6.84 -12.04
C SER A 3 20.28 -7.84 -10.90
N PHE A 4 21.36 -8.30 -10.25
CA PHE A 4 21.27 -9.23 -9.11
C PHE A 4 20.81 -8.50 -7.85
N LYS A 5 21.34 -7.29 -7.61
CA LYS A 5 20.92 -6.43 -6.49
C LYS A 5 19.43 -6.06 -6.59
N GLN A 6 18.94 -5.76 -7.79
CA GLN A 6 17.52 -5.46 -8.02
C GLN A 6 16.60 -6.66 -7.78
N THR A 7 17.04 -7.87 -8.15
CA THR A 7 16.29 -9.10 -7.88
C THR A 7 16.24 -9.43 -6.40
N VAL A 8 17.38 -9.34 -5.69
CA VAL A 8 17.41 -9.53 -4.24
C VAL A 8 16.52 -8.49 -3.56
N ALA A 9 16.61 -7.21 -3.93
CA ALA A 9 15.76 -6.16 -3.37
C ALA A 9 14.26 -6.44 -3.57
N LEU A 10 13.83 -6.91 -4.74
CA LEU A 10 12.41 -7.20 -5.01
C LEU A 10 11.89 -8.40 -4.20
N TYR A 11 12.66 -9.49 -4.13
CA TYR A 11 12.31 -10.63 -3.28
C TYR A 11 12.38 -10.29 -1.79
N THR A 12 13.31 -9.44 -1.39
CA THR A 12 13.37 -8.90 -0.03
C THR A 12 12.14 -8.04 0.26
N VAL A 13 11.69 -7.19 -0.66
CA VAL A 13 10.49 -6.34 -0.47
C VAL A 13 9.20 -7.18 -0.45
N GLY A 14 8.99 -8.06 -1.43
CA GLY A 14 7.80 -8.91 -1.47
C GLY A 14 7.76 -9.96 -0.35
N GLY A 15 8.91 -10.59 -0.09
CA GLY A 15 9.06 -11.59 0.98
C GLY A 15 8.95 -10.97 2.37
N SER A 16 9.62 -9.85 2.63
CA SER A 16 9.48 -9.14 3.92
C SER A 16 8.08 -8.59 4.10
N GLY A 17 7.46 -8.02 3.07
CA GLY A 17 6.08 -7.55 3.11
C GLY A 17 5.11 -8.67 3.48
N THR A 18 5.25 -9.85 2.86
CA THR A 18 4.41 -11.01 3.17
C THR A 18 4.62 -11.48 4.61
N ALA A 19 5.88 -11.64 5.04
CA ALA A 19 6.21 -12.06 6.40
C ALA A 19 5.67 -11.07 7.45
N LEU A 20 5.84 -9.77 7.23
CA LEU A 20 5.32 -8.72 8.11
C LEU A 20 3.79 -8.73 8.19
N ASN A 21 3.09 -8.96 7.07
CA ASN A 21 1.64 -9.09 7.09
C ASN A 21 1.19 -10.36 7.84
N PHE A 22 1.89 -11.49 7.73
CA PHE A 22 1.58 -12.67 8.54
C PHE A 22 1.83 -12.47 10.04
N VAL A 23 2.95 -11.82 10.40
CA VAL A 23 3.23 -11.44 11.79
C VAL A 23 2.13 -10.52 12.31
N LEU A 24 1.70 -9.54 11.51
CA LEU A 24 0.62 -8.63 11.87
C LEU A 24 -0.71 -9.38 12.08
N LEU A 25 -1.06 -10.33 11.22
CA LEU A 25 -2.25 -11.17 11.43
C LEU A 25 -2.15 -12.00 12.71
N TYR A 26 -0.99 -12.56 13.00
CA TYR A 26 -0.73 -13.29 14.23
C TYR A 26 -0.89 -12.40 15.47
N LEU A 27 -0.36 -11.17 15.44
CA LEU A 27 -0.53 -10.20 16.53
C LEU A 27 -2.00 -9.80 16.71
N ILE A 28 -2.72 -9.55 15.61
CA ILE A 28 -4.16 -9.23 15.66
C ILE A 28 -4.98 -10.38 16.23
N SER A 29 -4.62 -11.64 15.93
CA SER A 29 -5.36 -12.81 16.40
C SER A 29 -5.06 -13.19 17.86
N THR A 30 -3.85 -12.89 18.34
CA THR A 30 -3.41 -13.23 19.70
C THR A 30 -3.67 -12.15 20.74
N ASP A 31 -3.91 -10.89 20.32
CA ASP A 31 -4.24 -9.80 21.24
C ASP A 31 -5.61 -10.02 21.94
N LYS A 32 -5.61 -10.04 23.27
CA LYS A 32 -6.81 -10.22 24.11
C LYS A 32 -7.44 -8.89 24.56
N ALA A 33 -6.92 -7.75 24.13
CA ALA A 33 -7.44 -6.44 24.52
C ALA A 33 -8.91 -6.27 24.06
N LYS A 34 -9.80 -6.00 25.02
CA LYS A 34 -11.27 -5.91 24.86
C LYS A 34 -11.77 -4.59 24.23
N GLY A 35 -10.89 -3.65 23.90
CA GLY A 35 -11.25 -2.30 23.48
C GLY A 35 -10.71 -1.94 22.11
N GLY A 36 -11.31 -2.44 21.03
CA GLY A 36 -10.85 -2.07 19.68
C GLY A 36 -11.38 -2.88 18.51
N ASP A 37 -12.49 -3.62 18.67
CA ASP A 37 -12.91 -4.64 17.71
C ASP A 37 -13.08 -4.15 16.26
N GLY A 38 -13.57 -2.93 16.05
CA GLY A 38 -13.76 -2.39 14.70
C GLY A 38 -12.45 -2.14 13.96
N TYR A 39 -11.45 -1.58 14.66
CA TYR A 39 -10.15 -1.28 14.05
C TYR A 39 -9.36 -2.55 13.78
N ARG A 40 -9.40 -3.49 14.73
CA ARG A 40 -8.77 -4.82 14.57
C ARG A 40 -9.31 -5.54 13.35
N ARG A 41 -10.64 -5.51 13.15
CA ARG A 41 -11.29 -6.10 11.96
C ARG A 41 -10.85 -5.41 10.67
N MET A 42 -10.86 -4.07 10.63
CA MET A 42 -10.40 -3.32 9.45
C MET A 42 -8.93 -3.63 9.15
N LEU A 43 -8.07 -3.63 10.17
CA LEU A 43 -6.66 -3.93 10.02
C LEU A 43 -6.45 -5.37 9.50
N ALA A 44 -7.15 -6.35 10.06
CA ALA A 44 -7.10 -7.74 9.58
C ALA A 44 -7.50 -7.85 8.11
N ILE A 45 -8.56 -7.16 7.68
CA ILE A 45 -9.00 -7.14 6.27
C ILE A 45 -7.88 -6.59 5.38
N VAL A 46 -7.33 -5.42 5.72
CA VAL A 46 -6.22 -4.80 4.96
C VAL A 46 -5.02 -5.75 4.88
N THR A 47 -4.66 -6.38 5.99
CA THR A 47 -3.53 -7.29 6.06
C THR A 47 -3.74 -8.55 5.21
N VAL A 48 -4.92 -9.18 5.25
CA VAL A 48 -5.26 -10.33 4.39
C VAL A 48 -5.13 -9.96 2.91
N PHE A 49 -5.60 -8.78 2.53
CA PHE A 49 -5.52 -8.36 1.14
C PHE A 49 -4.12 -7.98 0.69
N ASN A 50 -3.28 -7.44 1.58
CA ASN A 50 -1.87 -7.25 1.27
C ASN A 50 -1.14 -8.58 1.09
N VAL A 51 -1.49 -9.62 1.86
CA VAL A 51 -0.99 -10.99 1.62
C VAL A 51 -1.47 -11.50 0.26
N TYR A 52 -2.74 -11.30 -0.09
CA TYR A 52 -3.26 -11.67 -1.41
C TYR A 52 -2.54 -10.94 -2.55
N TYR A 53 -2.35 -9.63 -2.45
CA TYR A 53 -1.61 -8.85 -3.44
C TYR A 53 -0.16 -9.33 -3.58
N ALA A 54 0.53 -9.57 -2.45
CA ALA A 54 1.88 -10.11 -2.46
C ALA A 54 1.93 -11.51 -3.09
N PHE A 55 0.93 -12.35 -2.83
CA PHE A 55 0.79 -13.65 -3.49
C PHE A 55 0.62 -13.50 -5.00
N VAL A 56 -0.28 -12.63 -5.48
CA VAL A 56 -0.47 -12.36 -6.92
C VAL A 56 0.83 -11.86 -7.56
N HIS A 57 1.52 -10.92 -6.91
CA HIS A 57 2.82 -10.43 -7.35
C HIS A 57 3.85 -11.56 -7.44
N CYS A 58 3.94 -12.40 -6.40
CA CYS A 58 4.82 -13.56 -6.39
C CYS A 58 4.46 -14.57 -7.47
N VAL A 59 3.19 -14.87 -7.73
CA VAL A 59 2.80 -15.80 -8.81
C VAL A 59 3.19 -15.25 -10.17
N CYS A 60 2.89 -13.97 -10.43
CA CYS A 60 3.27 -13.30 -11.67
C CYS A 60 4.81 -13.28 -11.88
N ASP A 61 5.59 -13.28 -10.81
CA ASP A 61 7.06 -13.40 -10.83
C ASP A 61 7.56 -14.87 -10.85
N LEU A 62 6.90 -15.82 -10.17
CA LEU A 62 7.39 -17.20 -9.97
C LEU A 62 7.11 -18.09 -11.18
N VAL A 63 6.01 -17.83 -11.89
CA VAL A 63 5.72 -18.45 -13.20
C VAL A 63 6.82 -18.13 -14.23
N CYS A 64 7.76 -17.22 -13.90
CA CYS A 64 8.98 -16.96 -14.66
C CYS A 64 10.13 -17.97 -14.44
N LEU A 65 10.06 -18.84 -13.44
CA LEU A 65 11.12 -19.81 -13.12
C LEU A 65 11.00 -21.04 -14.03
N ASP A 66 11.50 -20.90 -15.24
CA ASP A 66 11.63 -21.99 -16.21
C ASP A 66 12.61 -23.06 -15.68
N GLY A 67 12.07 -24.24 -15.32
CA GLY A 67 12.80 -25.36 -14.71
C GLY A 67 13.87 -26.02 -15.60
N ARG A 68 14.13 -25.53 -16.81
CA ARG A 68 15.21 -26.02 -17.70
C ARG A 68 16.48 -25.18 -17.69
N ALA A 69 16.51 -24.05 -16.98
CA ALA A 69 17.70 -23.23 -16.92
C ALA A 69 18.69 -23.74 -15.86
N LYS A 70 19.68 -24.54 -16.28
CA LYS A 70 20.88 -24.91 -15.47
C LYS A 70 21.79 -23.72 -15.11
N LYS A 71 21.37 -22.48 -15.39
CA LYS A 71 22.06 -21.25 -15.01
C LYS A 71 21.03 -20.38 -14.27
N PRO A 72 21.42 -19.70 -13.18
CA PRO A 72 20.52 -18.78 -12.47
C PRO A 72 19.97 -17.77 -13.49
N VAL A 73 18.68 -17.89 -13.78
CA VAL A 73 17.98 -17.05 -14.75
C VAL A 73 18.04 -15.63 -14.20
N ARG A 74 18.86 -14.80 -14.85
CA ARG A 74 18.71 -13.34 -14.71
C ARG A 74 17.30 -12.99 -15.19
N GLN A 75 16.52 -12.35 -14.31
CA GLN A 75 15.31 -11.59 -14.61
C GLN A 75 14.02 -12.39 -14.92
N GLY A 76 13.38 -12.89 -13.86
CA GLY A 76 11.92 -12.79 -13.72
C GLY A 76 11.60 -11.49 -12.99
N GLN A 77 11.35 -10.42 -13.73
CA GLN A 77 10.74 -9.21 -13.18
C GLN A 77 9.47 -8.99 -13.97
N ILE A 78 8.33 -8.86 -13.28
CA ILE A 78 7.25 -8.04 -13.79
C ILE A 78 7.83 -6.62 -13.89
N LYS A 79 8.25 -6.21 -15.09
CA LYS A 79 8.55 -4.81 -15.36
C LYS A 79 7.20 -4.14 -15.63
N ALA A 80 6.49 -3.89 -14.53
CA ALA A 80 5.10 -3.48 -14.52
C ALA A 80 4.85 -2.10 -15.15
N PHE A 81 5.89 -1.29 -15.39
CA PHE A 81 5.72 0.05 -15.93
C PHE A 81 6.88 0.39 -16.87
N ILE A 82 6.65 0.32 -18.18
CA ILE A 82 7.41 1.17 -19.12
C ILE A 82 6.72 2.52 -19.09
N ILE A 83 7.45 3.61 -18.91
CA ILE A 83 6.96 4.95 -19.20
C ILE A 83 7.72 5.41 -20.44
N ASP A 84 7.02 5.49 -21.56
CA ASP A 84 7.51 6.08 -22.80
C ASP A 84 6.76 7.40 -23.06
N GLU A 85 7.24 8.23 -23.98
CA GLU A 85 6.54 9.47 -24.41
C GLU A 85 5.10 9.19 -24.86
N SER A 86 4.83 7.95 -25.28
CA SER A 86 3.54 7.48 -25.79
C SER A 86 2.57 6.91 -24.73
N GLY A 87 3.02 6.69 -23.48
CA GLY A 87 2.18 6.18 -22.39
C GLY A 87 2.89 5.23 -21.42
N PHE A 88 2.10 4.50 -20.61
CA PHE A 88 2.62 3.46 -19.73
C PHE A 88 2.29 2.04 -20.25
N LEU A 89 3.16 1.06 -19.96
CA LEU A 89 2.94 -0.36 -20.31
C LEU A 89 3.11 -1.26 -19.09
N VAL A 90 2.07 -2.04 -18.80
CA VAL A 90 2.07 -3.11 -17.80
C VAL A 90 2.11 -4.45 -18.50
N PHE A 91 3.16 -5.24 -18.23
CA PHE A 91 3.28 -6.61 -18.75
C PHE A 91 4.15 -7.46 -17.83
N SER A 92 4.01 -8.78 -17.94
CA SER A 92 4.94 -9.72 -17.31
C SER A 92 5.86 -10.38 -18.33
N LYS A 93 7.17 -10.26 -18.10
CA LYS A 93 8.22 -10.65 -19.05
C LYS A 93 8.14 -12.11 -19.47
N ASN A 94 7.76 -13.03 -18.58
CA ASN A 94 7.83 -14.47 -18.89
C ASN A 94 6.47 -15.12 -19.10
N LEU A 95 5.37 -14.40 -18.85
CA LEU A 95 4.03 -14.97 -19.06
C LEU A 95 3.68 -15.17 -20.54
N HIS A 96 4.35 -14.45 -21.45
CA HIS A 96 4.17 -14.66 -22.90
C HIS A 96 4.46 -16.11 -23.33
N LYS A 97 5.34 -16.83 -22.60
CA LYS A 97 5.65 -18.25 -22.88
C LYS A 97 4.45 -19.18 -22.66
N LEU A 98 3.50 -18.77 -21.83
CA LEU A 98 2.27 -19.54 -21.54
C LEU A 98 1.11 -19.17 -22.47
N GLY A 99 1.35 -18.26 -23.41
CA GLY A 99 0.38 -17.80 -24.39
C GLY A 99 -0.27 -16.47 -24.01
N PHE A 100 -0.85 -15.84 -25.04
CA PHE A 100 -1.45 -14.51 -24.96
C PHE A 100 -2.51 -14.41 -23.86
N TRP A 101 -3.50 -15.29 -23.88
CA TRP A 101 -4.63 -15.24 -22.94
C TRP A 101 -4.19 -15.38 -21.49
N TYR A 102 -3.23 -16.25 -21.20
CA TYR A 102 -2.71 -16.41 -19.85
C TYR A 102 -1.97 -15.13 -19.40
N SER A 103 -1.08 -14.61 -20.23
CA SER A 103 -0.35 -13.36 -19.95
C SER A 103 -1.31 -12.18 -19.74
N TYR A 104 -2.35 -12.10 -20.56
CA TYR A 104 -3.34 -11.05 -20.51
C TYR A 104 -4.15 -11.12 -19.21
N VAL A 105 -4.76 -12.28 -18.90
CA VAL A 105 -5.55 -12.48 -17.68
C VAL A 105 -4.73 -12.22 -16.42
N MET A 106 -3.49 -12.74 -16.35
CA MET A 106 -2.63 -12.50 -15.18
C MET A 106 -2.23 -11.03 -15.03
N THR A 107 -2.03 -10.31 -16.14
CA THR A 107 -1.79 -8.87 -16.11
C THR A 107 -3.03 -8.13 -15.60
N THR A 108 -4.23 -8.52 -16.03
CA THR A 108 -5.50 -7.99 -15.51
C THR A 108 -5.63 -8.21 -14.00
N VAL A 109 -5.42 -9.45 -13.55
CA VAL A 109 -5.52 -9.82 -12.12
C VAL A 109 -4.52 -9.03 -11.29
N TYR A 110 -3.30 -8.83 -11.81
CA TYR A 110 -2.28 -8.00 -11.16
C TYR A 110 -2.74 -6.55 -10.99
N ILE A 111 -3.31 -5.94 -12.03
CA ILE A 111 -3.81 -4.56 -12.00
C ILE A 111 -4.97 -4.42 -11.01
N ILE A 112 -5.93 -5.35 -11.03
CA ILE A 112 -7.04 -5.36 -10.05
C ILE A 112 -6.47 -5.50 -8.64
N ALA A 113 -5.51 -6.39 -8.41
CA ALA A 113 -4.92 -6.61 -7.09
C ALA A 113 -4.16 -5.37 -6.58
N PHE A 114 -3.44 -4.68 -7.46
CA PHE A 114 -2.79 -3.41 -7.16
C PHE A 114 -3.82 -2.34 -6.74
N GLU A 115 -4.88 -2.17 -7.52
CA GLU A 115 -5.92 -1.18 -7.24
C GLU A 115 -6.69 -1.50 -5.95
N MET A 116 -6.98 -2.79 -5.68
CA MET A 116 -7.59 -3.24 -4.43
C MET A 116 -6.73 -2.88 -3.22
N SER A 117 -5.41 -3.12 -3.29
CA SER A 117 -4.48 -2.78 -2.19
C SER A 117 -4.46 -1.27 -1.93
N LEU A 118 -4.41 -0.46 -2.99
CA LEU A 118 -4.39 0.99 -2.86
C LEU A 118 -5.70 1.56 -2.31
N SER A 119 -6.82 1.04 -2.79
CA SER A 119 -8.17 1.36 -2.30
C SER A 119 -8.32 1.06 -0.81
N LEU A 120 -7.84 -0.10 -0.35
CA LEU A 120 -7.86 -0.49 1.05
C LEU A 120 -6.96 0.40 1.93
N LEU A 121 -5.83 0.85 1.40
CA LEU A 121 -5.00 1.85 2.08
C LEU A 121 -5.75 3.17 2.27
N GLY A 122 -6.49 3.61 1.24
CA GLY A 122 -7.37 4.77 1.33
C GLY A 122 -8.44 4.62 2.41
N ILE A 123 -9.15 3.48 2.45
CA ILE A 123 -10.13 3.16 3.49
C ILE A 123 -9.49 3.17 4.87
N HIS A 124 -8.31 2.56 5.02
CA HIS A 124 -7.61 2.50 6.30
C HIS A 124 -7.26 3.88 6.85
N CYS A 125 -6.72 4.75 6.00
CA CYS A 125 -6.43 6.15 6.33
C CYS A 125 -7.70 6.90 6.75
N PHE A 126 -8.79 6.73 5.98
CA PHE A 126 -10.07 7.37 6.29
C PHE A 126 -10.68 6.83 7.59
N TYR A 127 -10.61 5.52 7.84
CA TYR A 127 -11.03 4.90 9.09
C TYR A 127 -10.30 5.52 10.29
N ARG A 128 -8.96 5.63 10.21
CA ARG A 128 -8.17 6.20 11.31
C ARG A 128 -8.56 7.66 11.57
N TYR A 129 -8.74 8.44 10.51
CA TYR A 129 -9.23 9.81 10.60
C TYR A 129 -10.61 9.88 11.28
N ALA A 130 -11.56 9.06 10.85
CA ALA A 130 -12.90 9.01 11.42
C ALA A 130 -12.88 8.64 12.90
N LYS A 131 -12.04 7.67 13.28
CA LYS A 131 -11.92 7.22 14.68
C LYS A 131 -11.30 8.28 15.59
N ILE A 132 -10.25 8.96 15.14
CA ILE A 132 -9.53 9.98 15.93
C ILE A 132 -10.36 11.25 16.08
N THR A 133 -11.00 11.71 15.00
CA THR A 133 -11.82 12.93 15.05
C THR A 133 -13.20 12.71 15.66
N GLY A 134 -13.63 11.46 15.83
CA GLY A 134 -15.00 11.09 16.17
C GLY A 134 -16.01 11.37 15.05
N LYS A 135 -15.59 12.00 13.94
CA LYS A 135 -16.45 12.28 12.80
C LYS A 135 -16.63 11.00 11.98
N TYR A 136 -17.85 10.70 11.57
CA TYR A 136 -18.15 9.50 10.77
C TYR A 136 -17.83 8.17 11.47
N SER A 137 -17.60 8.15 12.79
CA SER A 137 -17.36 6.93 13.55
C SER A 137 -18.53 5.94 13.44
N SER A 138 -19.76 6.47 13.35
CA SER A 138 -20.99 5.71 13.20
C SER A 138 -21.02 4.83 11.94
N ILE A 139 -20.31 5.21 10.88
CA ILE A 139 -20.15 4.40 9.66
C ILE A 139 -19.38 3.12 9.99
N PHE A 140 -18.42 3.19 10.92
CA PHE A 140 -17.50 2.10 11.23
C PHE A 140 -17.83 1.34 12.52
N GLU A 141 -18.86 1.75 13.24
CA GLU A 141 -19.33 1.05 14.45
C GLU A 141 -19.98 -0.29 14.13
N LYS A 142 -20.66 -0.38 12.98
CA LYS A 142 -21.38 -1.59 12.57
C LYS A 142 -20.52 -2.41 11.61
N TRP A 143 -20.32 -3.69 11.94
CA TRP A 143 -19.47 -4.59 11.16
C TRP A 143 -19.91 -4.73 9.69
N TYR A 144 -21.21 -4.73 9.43
CA TYR A 144 -21.75 -4.86 8.08
C TYR A 144 -21.48 -3.62 7.22
N MET A 145 -21.33 -2.44 7.84
CA MET A 145 -20.96 -1.22 7.12
C MET A 145 -19.50 -1.24 6.70
N ILE A 146 -18.61 -1.76 7.56
CA ILE A 146 -17.21 -2.03 7.18
C ILE A 146 -17.19 -2.98 5.98
N LEU A 147 -17.95 -4.06 6.04
CA LEU A 147 -18.04 -5.03 4.94
C LEU A 147 -18.56 -4.38 3.66
N LEU A 148 -19.62 -3.56 3.75
CA LEU A 148 -20.19 -2.87 2.59
C LEU A 148 -19.21 -1.88 1.95
N VAL A 149 -18.47 -1.11 2.78
CA VAL A 149 -17.41 -0.21 2.29
C VAL A 149 -16.34 -1.02 1.58
N VAL A 150 -15.87 -2.11 2.18
CA VAL A 150 -14.88 -2.99 1.55
C VAL A 150 -15.43 -3.51 0.23
N ILE A 151 -16.60 -4.14 0.19
CA ILE A 151 -17.23 -4.65 -1.05
C ILE A 151 -17.33 -3.56 -2.12
N GLY A 152 -17.74 -2.34 -1.75
CA GLY A 152 -17.82 -1.21 -2.69
C GLY A 152 -16.48 -0.91 -3.36
N TYR A 153 -15.39 -0.87 -2.60
CA TYR A 153 -14.04 -0.67 -3.16
C TYR A 153 -13.54 -1.87 -3.96
N PHE A 154 -13.95 -3.09 -3.61
CA PHE A 154 -13.69 -4.28 -4.44
C PHE A 154 -14.33 -4.16 -5.82
N VAL A 155 -15.60 -3.74 -5.86
CA VAL A 155 -16.32 -3.51 -7.11
C VAL A 155 -15.63 -2.42 -7.92
N ILE A 156 -15.21 -1.31 -7.30
CA ILE A 156 -14.47 -0.24 -7.99
C ILE A 156 -13.16 -0.76 -8.57
N ALA A 157 -12.39 -1.54 -7.83
CA ALA A 157 -11.12 -2.09 -8.31
C ALA A 157 -11.30 -3.09 -9.47
N ILE A 158 -12.37 -3.89 -9.44
CA ILE A 158 -12.74 -4.78 -10.56
C ILE A 158 -13.12 -3.96 -11.79
N ILE A 159 -13.98 -2.94 -11.62
CA ILE A 159 -14.37 -2.04 -12.72
C ILE A 159 -13.14 -1.35 -13.30
N TYR A 160 -12.24 -0.86 -12.44
CA TYR A 160 -10.97 -0.26 -12.85
C TYR A 160 -10.14 -1.20 -13.72
N GLY A 161 -9.88 -2.42 -13.23
CA GLY A 161 -9.08 -3.38 -13.99
C GLY A 161 -9.76 -3.88 -15.26
N LEU A 162 -11.09 -3.97 -15.29
CA LEU A 162 -11.85 -4.26 -16.51
C LEU A 162 -11.77 -3.11 -17.51
N ASN A 163 -11.85 -1.86 -17.07
CA ASN A 163 -11.62 -0.70 -17.95
C ASN A 163 -10.21 -0.73 -18.53
N CYS A 164 -9.17 -1.01 -17.71
CA CYS A 164 -7.81 -1.19 -18.22
C CYS A 164 -7.75 -2.34 -19.24
N ALA A 165 -8.41 -3.46 -18.97
CA ALA A 165 -8.43 -4.59 -19.87
C ALA A 165 -9.08 -4.23 -21.21
N LEU A 166 -10.25 -3.61 -21.20
CA LEU A 166 -11.02 -3.32 -22.40
C LEU A 166 -10.44 -2.14 -23.20
N ASP A 167 -10.13 -1.03 -22.53
CA ASP A 167 -9.71 0.22 -23.18
C ASP A 167 -8.21 0.31 -23.43
N MET A 168 -7.40 -0.58 -22.82
CA MET A 168 -5.94 -0.59 -22.98
C MET A 168 -5.43 -1.96 -23.45
N ALA A 169 -6.32 -2.75 -24.06
CA ALA A 169 -6.00 -4.05 -24.64
C ALA A 169 -4.91 -3.96 -25.72
N PRO A 170 -4.14 -5.05 -25.92
CA PRO A 170 -3.28 -5.19 -27.09
C PRO A 170 -4.10 -5.12 -28.39
N SER A 171 -3.56 -4.43 -29.38
CA SER A 171 -4.11 -4.30 -30.73
C SER A 171 -2.99 -4.42 -31.75
N PRO A 172 -3.24 -4.84 -33.00
CA PRO A 172 -2.20 -4.94 -34.02
C PRO A 172 -1.45 -3.62 -34.23
N ALA A 173 -2.15 -2.51 -34.08
CA ALA A 173 -1.60 -1.17 -34.24
C ALA A 173 -0.70 -0.75 -33.06
N SER A 174 -1.14 -1.01 -31.83
CA SER A 174 -0.32 -0.77 -30.64
C SER A 174 0.87 -1.73 -30.56
N ASP A 175 0.72 -2.93 -31.12
CA ASP A 175 1.78 -3.92 -31.17
C ASP A 175 2.93 -3.46 -32.06
N LEU A 176 2.62 -2.91 -33.24
CA LEU A 176 3.64 -2.38 -34.14
C LEU A 176 4.45 -1.25 -33.49
N LEU A 177 3.79 -0.36 -32.74
CA LEU A 177 4.47 0.73 -32.03
C LEU A 177 5.42 0.22 -30.94
N ARG A 178 5.05 -0.87 -30.25
CA ARG A 178 5.79 -1.36 -29.08
C ARG A 178 6.74 -2.51 -29.38
N ARG A 179 6.65 -3.12 -30.56
CA ARG A 179 7.43 -4.31 -30.95
C ARG A 179 8.93 -4.05 -30.84
N ASP A 180 9.41 -2.96 -31.43
CA ASP A 180 10.84 -2.65 -31.45
C ASP A 180 11.34 -2.28 -30.06
N GLU A 181 10.58 -1.48 -29.30
CA GLU A 181 10.96 -1.10 -27.95
C GLU A 181 11.01 -2.33 -27.01
N LEU A 182 10.00 -3.20 -27.06
CA LEU A 182 9.97 -4.44 -26.27
C LEU A 182 11.12 -5.37 -26.62
N ARG A 183 11.45 -5.47 -27.91
CA ARG A 183 12.56 -6.28 -28.39
C ARG A 183 13.91 -5.71 -27.97
N ILE A 184 14.14 -4.41 -28.17
CA ILE A 184 15.43 -3.75 -27.89
C ILE A 184 15.68 -3.67 -26.38
N ARG A 185 14.70 -3.20 -25.60
CA ARG A 185 14.90 -2.94 -24.16
C ARG A 185 14.74 -4.18 -23.29
N TYR A 186 13.90 -5.12 -23.70
CA TYR A 186 13.51 -6.26 -22.85
C TYR A 186 13.79 -7.63 -23.44
N ASN A 187 14.16 -7.70 -24.73
CA ASN A 187 14.34 -8.94 -25.47
C ASN A 187 13.11 -9.86 -25.36
N VAL A 188 11.91 -9.25 -25.45
CA VAL A 188 10.62 -9.96 -25.41
C VAL A 188 9.97 -9.83 -26.78
N SER A 189 9.50 -10.95 -27.33
CA SER A 189 8.62 -10.91 -28.49
C SER A 189 7.24 -10.44 -28.06
N ILE A 190 6.66 -9.52 -28.82
CA ILE A 190 5.28 -9.09 -28.60
C ILE A 190 4.28 -10.19 -29.00
N ASP A 191 4.71 -11.13 -29.85
CA ASP A 191 3.88 -12.24 -30.30
C ASP A 191 3.61 -13.18 -29.10
N GLY A 192 2.37 -13.18 -28.62
CA GLY A 192 1.95 -13.92 -27.44
C GLY A 192 2.06 -13.16 -26.11
N LEU A 193 2.47 -11.89 -26.13
CA LEU A 193 2.53 -11.06 -24.93
C LEU A 193 1.16 -10.41 -24.67
N GLY A 194 0.53 -10.80 -23.56
CA GLY A 194 -0.59 -10.04 -23.01
C GLY A 194 -0.06 -8.89 -22.17
N TYR A 195 -0.42 -7.66 -22.54
CA TYR A 195 -0.04 -6.43 -21.85
C TYR A 195 -1.24 -5.50 -21.73
N MET A 196 -1.13 -4.47 -20.89
CA MET A 196 -2.05 -3.34 -20.86
C MET A 196 -1.28 -2.04 -20.95
N GLY A 197 -1.66 -1.17 -21.88
CA GLY A 197 -1.00 0.12 -22.01
C GLY A 197 -1.70 1.01 -23.02
N PRO A 198 -2.16 2.21 -22.64
CA PRO A 198 -2.90 3.06 -23.54
C PRO A 198 -1.99 3.55 -24.68
N VAL A 199 -2.49 3.51 -25.91
CA VAL A 199 -1.90 4.21 -27.05
C VAL A 199 -2.81 5.36 -27.40
N TYR A 200 -2.32 6.58 -27.31
CA TYR A 200 -3.16 7.77 -27.57
C TYR A 200 -3.14 8.21 -29.02
N LYS A 201 -2.02 7.96 -29.72
CA LYS A 201 -1.78 8.41 -31.09
C LYS A 201 -1.30 7.24 -31.93
N LEU A 202 -1.99 6.98 -33.03
CA LEU A 202 -1.56 6.01 -34.01
C LEU A 202 -1.32 6.73 -35.34
N LYS A 203 -0.15 6.53 -35.94
CA LYS A 203 0.10 7.00 -37.30
C LYS A 203 -0.40 5.94 -38.28
N ASN A 204 -1.39 6.28 -39.09
CA ASN A 204 -1.89 5.41 -40.13
C ASN A 204 -0.79 5.22 -41.19
N PRO A 205 -0.32 3.99 -41.45
CA PRO A 205 0.79 3.75 -42.36
C PRO A 205 0.45 4.04 -43.83
N GLN A 206 -0.83 3.98 -44.22
CA GLN A 206 -1.26 4.21 -45.59
C GLN A 206 -1.50 5.70 -45.89
N THR A 207 -2.08 6.44 -44.94
CA THR A 207 -2.43 7.86 -45.12
C THR A 207 -1.44 8.82 -44.50
N GLY A 208 -0.53 8.33 -43.65
CA GLY A 208 0.41 9.13 -42.87
C GLY A 208 -0.24 10.00 -41.79
N LYS A 209 -1.57 10.03 -41.69
CA LYS A 209 -2.32 10.83 -40.73
C LYS A 209 -2.26 10.21 -39.34
N VAL A 210 -2.23 11.07 -38.31
CA VAL A 210 -2.30 10.64 -36.91
C VAL A 210 -3.76 10.54 -36.51
N GLU A 211 -4.19 9.34 -36.17
CA GLU A 211 -5.51 9.04 -35.61
C GLU A 211 -5.42 9.03 -34.08
N ILE A 212 -6.36 9.72 -33.44
CA ILE A 212 -6.46 9.79 -31.98
C ILE A 212 -7.39 8.68 -31.51
N LEU A 213 -6.88 7.81 -30.65
CA LEU A 213 -7.64 6.71 -30.06
C LEU A 213 -8.40 7.21 -28.83
N PHE A 214 -9.58 7.81 -29.07
CA PHE A 214 -10.41 8.41 -28.03
C PHE A 214 -10.82 7.42 -26.93
N GLY A 215 -11.06 6.14 -27.26
CA GLY A 215 -11.36 5.09 -26.28
C GLY A 215 -10.26 4.96 -25.23
N ASN A 216 -9.02 4.78 -25.68
CA ASN A 216 -7.85 4.66 -24.81
C ASN A 216 -7.63 5.93 -23.96
N MET A 217 -7.91 7.12 -24.52
CA MET A 217 -7.86 8.37 -23.78
C MET A 217 -8.91 8.41 -22.67
N LEU A 218 -10.16 8.04 -22.97
CA LEU A 218 -11.25 8.03 -21.99
C LEU A 218 -11.02 7.00 -20.89
N GLY A 219 -10.57 5.79 -21.27
CA GLY A 219 -10.18 4.74 -20.32
C GLY A 219 -9.06 5.21 -19.39
N SER A 220 -8.02 5.84 -19.95
CA SER A 220 -6.91 6.40 -19.16
C SER A 220 -7.34 7.54 -18.24
N LEU A 221 -8.22 8.42 -18.72
CA LEU A 221 -8.78 9.50 -17.91
C LEU A 221 -9.60 8.95 -16.75
N SER A 222 -10.41 7.90 -16.98
CA SER A 222 -11.17 7.24 -15.92
C SER A 222 -10.24 6.65 -14.83
N CYS A 223 -9.16 6.00 -15.25
CA CYS A 223 -8.15 5.45 -14.35
C CYS A 223 -7.46 6.55 -13.53
N LEU A 224 -7.12 7.66 -14.18
CA LEU A 224 -6.50 8.82 -13.52
C LEU A 224 -7.44 9.44 -12.48
N ILE A 225 -8.74 9.57 -12.78
CA ILE A 225 -9.72 10.14 -11.84
C ILE A 225 -9.83 9.26 -10.58
N VAL A 226 -9.94 7.94 -10.75
CA VAL A 226 -9.99 7.01 -9.61
C VAL A 226 -8.73 7.12 -8.75
N GLN A 227 -7.55 7.10 -9.39
CA GLN A 227 -6.26 7.24 -8.71
C GLN A 227 -6.15 8.56 -7.94
N MET A 228 -6.58 9.66 -8.54
CA MET A 228 -6.56 10.99 -7.93
C MET A 228 -7.49 11.06 -6.71
N ILE A 229 -8.67 10.46 -6.78
CA ILE A 229 -9.60 10.40 -5.63
C ILE A 229 -8.93 9.65 -4.46
N ILE A 230 -8.35 8.47 -4.72
CA ILE A 230 -7.73 7.66 -3.67
C ILE A 230 -6.53 8.39 -3.04
N PHE A 231 -5.63 8.94 -3.84
CA PHE A 231 -4.51 9.71 -3.31
C PHE A 231 -4.95 10.96 -2.55
N THR A 232 -6.00 11.63 -3.01
CA THR A 232 -6.56 12.79 -2.30
C THR A 232 -7.06 12.37 -0.92
N VAL A 233 -7.78 11.24 -0.81
CA VAL A 233 -8.23 10.71 0.49
C VAL A 233 -7.04 10.39 1.40
N ILE A 234 -6.02 9.69 0.89
CA ILE A 234 -4.83 9.33 1.65
C ILE A 234 -4.12 10.59 2.16
N CYS A 235 -3.81 11.53 1.27
CA CYS A 235 -3.09 12.77 1.60
C CYS A 235 -3.91 13.67 2.53
N ALA A 236 -5.21 13.85 2.29
CA ALA A 236 -6.06 14.69 3.14
C ALA A 236 -6.20 14.11 4.56
N CYS A 237 -6.42 12.80 4.68
CA CYS A 237 -6.48 12.13 5.98
C CYS A 237 -5.13 12.20 6.71
N GLY A 238 -4.02 11.93 6.00
CA GLY A 238 -2.67 12.01 6.55
C GLY A 238 -2.31 13.41 7.04
N TRP A 239 -2.59 14.44 6.24
CA TRP A 239 -2.38 15.84 6.62
C TRP A 239 -3.17 16.21 7.87
N LYS A 240 -4.47 15.89 7.90
CA LYS A 240 -5.34 16.22 9.04
C LYS A 240 -4.88 15.51 10.31
N LEU A 241 -4.53 14.23 10.23
CA LEU A 241 -4.00 13.48 11.37
C LEU A 241 -2.69 14.09 11.90
N SER A 242 -1.77 14.47 11.01
CA SER A 242 -0.53 15.17 11.37
C SER A 242 -0.79 16.52 12.04
N SER A 243 -1.79 17.28 11.56
CA SER A 243 -2.15 18.56 12.17
C SER A 243 -2.75 18.41 13.57
N ILE A 244 -3.57 17.38 13.80
CA ILE A 244 -4.13 17.07 15.11
C ILE A 244 -3.03 16.66 16.08
N ALA A 245 -2.10 15.81 15.63
CA ALA A 245 -0.95 15.42 16.45
C ALA A 245 -0.16 16.66 16.89
N ARG A 246 0.20 17.56 15.96
CA ARG A 246 0.92 18.80 16.27
C ARG A 246 0.15 19.74 17.20
N GLY A 247 -1.16 19.92 16.99
CA GLY A 247 -1.99 20.75 17.87
C GLY A 247 -2.15 20.18 19.28
N GLY A 248 -2.20 18.86 19.41
CA GLY A 248 -2.21 18.16 20.70
C GLY A 248 -0.89 18.32 21.48
N TYR A 249 0.25 18.30 20.79
CA TYR A 249 1.55 18.57 21.41
C TYR A 249 1.66 20.00 21.95
N VAL A 250 1.16 20.99 21.20
CA VAL A 250 1.21 22.41 21.64
C VAL A 250 0.35 22.64 22.89
N HIS A 251 -0.82 21.97 23.01
CA HIS A 251 -1.63 22.08 24.22
C HIS A 251 -1.06 21.33 25.42
N ALA A 252 -0.49 20.13 25.22
CA ALA A 252 0.14 19.37 26.30
C ALA A 252 1.37 20.08 26.88
N ASP A 253 2.15 20.77 26.04
CA ASP A 253 3.29 21.57 26.48
C ASP A 253 2.84 22.79 27.29
N HIS A 254 1.74 23.45 26.88
CA HIS A 254 1.16 24.57 27.61
C HIS A 254 0.59 24.16 28.98
N ASP A 255 -0.04 22.99 29.08
CA ASP A 255 -0.57 22.44 30.33
C ASP A 255 0.56 21.93 31.26
N CYS A 256 1.63 21.36 30.71
CA CYS A 256 2.85 21.02 31.46
C CYS A 256 3.54 22.28 32.04
N GLN A 257 3.59 23.38 31.28
CA GLN A 257 4.15 24.65 31.76
C GLN A 257 3.26 25.30 32.84
N LEU A 258 1.94 25.18 32.73
CA LEU A 258 0.99 25.62 33.76
C LEU A 258 1.07 24.78 35.05
N PHE A 259 1.32 23.46 34.93
CA PHE A 259 1.55 22.59 36.08
C PHE A 259 2.90 22.84 36.76
N SER A 260 3.96 23.11 36.00
CA SER A 260 5.29 23.45 36.55
C SER A 260 5.28 24.77 37.33
N ARG A 261 4.39 25.72 37.00
CA ARG A 261 4.24 26.98 37.75
C ARG A 261 3.44 26.85 39.05
N ARG A 262 2.72 25.75 39.27
CA ARG A 262 1.90 25.55 40.48
C ARG A 262 2.60 24.80 41.61
N GLY A 263 3.90 24.56 41.53
CA GLY A 263 4.71 24.14 42.69
C GLY A 263 4.26 22.83 43.34
N ALA A 264 3.64 21.92 42.59
CA ALA A 264 3.29 20.60 43.10
C ALA A 264 4.47 19.65 42.88
N HIS A 265 5.22 19.40 43.95
CA HIS A 265 6.17 18.29 44.04
C HIS A 265 5.40 16.96 44.05
N GLY A 266 4.86 16.56 42.89
CA GLY A 266 4.30 15.25 42.65
C GLY A 266 5.18 14.53 41.64
N HIS A 267 5.93 13.53 42.09
CA HIS A 267 6.66 12.63 41.22
C HIS A 267 5.68 11.86 40.34
N PHE A 268 5.44 12.33 39.11
CA PHE A 268 4.77 11.56 38.07
C PHE A 268 5.75 11.30 36.93
N TRP A 269 6.09 10.03 36.76
CA TRP A 269 6.89 9.55 35.65
C TRP A 269 6.01 9.43 34.41
N PHE A 270 6.25 10.30 33.43
CA PHE A 270 5.92 10.04 32.04
C PHE A 270 7.22 9.91 31.26
N HIS A 271 7.51 8.70 30.77
CA HIS A 271 8.56 8.50 29.78
C HIS A 271 8.12 9.14 28.46
N GLY A 272 8.63 10.34 28.20
CA GLY A 272 8.50 11.04 26.93
C GLY A 272 9.38 10.41 25.85
N LEU A 273 8.84 10.34 24.63
CA LEU A 273 9.62 10.28 23.41
C LEU A 273 10.09 11.72 23.11
N SER A 274 11.35 12.01 23.39
CA SER A 274 12.02 13.20 22.88
C SER A 274 12.35 13.01 21.40
N THR A 275 12.04 14.01 20.60
CA THR A 275 12.44 14.13 19.18
C THR A 275 13.97 14.18 19.04
N PRO A 276 14.57 13.63 17.97
CA PRO A 276 15.96 13.93 17.64
C PRO A 276 16.04 15.33 17.05
N ASP A 277 16.96 16.15 17.58
CA ASP A 277 17.37 17.41 16.96
C ASP A 277 18.00 17.14 15.60
N LEU A 278 17.35 17.65 14.56
CA LEU A 278 17.85 17.70 13.19
C LEU A 278 18.86 18.85 13.07
N GLU A 279 20.10 18.65 13.50
CA GLU A 279 21.20 19.53 13.07
C GLU A 279 22.43 18.83 12.51
N ASN A 280 22.58 17.51 12.67
CA ASN A 280 23.64 16.77 11.98
C ASN A 280 23.09 15.47 11.42
N GLY A 281 22.98 15.39 10.08
CA GLY A 281 22.33 14.30 9.35
C GLY A 281 22.97 12.92 9.55
N GLN A 282 22.64 12.25 10.65
CA GLN A 282 22.77 10.81 10.82
C GLN A 282 21.49 10.25 11.44
N ILE A 283 20.88 9.29 10.72
CA ILE A 283 19.74 8.52 11.21
C ILE A 283 20.30 7.27 11.90
N GLU A 284 20.40 7.30 13.23
CA GLU A 284 20.55 6.08 14.03
C GLU A 284 19.16 5.56 14.42
N ILE A 285 18.89 4.29 14.11
CA ILE A 285 17.72 3.56 14.62
C ILE A 285 18.12 2.97 15.96
N LEU A 286 17.84 3.69 17.06
CA LEU A 286 17.99 3.14 18.41
C LEU A 286 16.68 2.49 18.87
N GLY A 287 16.68 1.15 18.97
CA GLY A 287 15.67 0.41 19.72
C GLY A 287 16.03 0.40 21.21
N CYS A 288 15.16 0.93 22.06
CA CYS A 288 15.31 0.81 23.52
C CYS A 288 14.38 -0.28 24.06
N LEU A 289 14.96 -1.44 24.36
CA LEU A 289 14.44 -2.41 25.33
C LEU A 289 14.95 -1.97 26.71
N CYS A 290 14.07 -1.49 27.58
CA CYS A 290 14.45 -1.27 28.98
C CYS A 290 14.04 -2.50 29.80
N SER A 291 15.05 -3.25 30.28
CA SER A 291 14.88 -4.32 31.27
C SER A 291 14.62 -3.71 32.65
N SER A 292 13.61 -4.18 33.37
CA SER A 292 13.39 -3.83 34.77
C SER A 292 14.45 -4.50 35.65
N THR A 293 15.37 -3.74 36.23
CA THR A 293 16.12 -4.20 37.40
C THR A 293 15.31 -3.88 38.64
N GLN A 294 14.74 -4.91 39.24
CA GLN A 294 14.05 -4.89 40.52
C GLN A 294 15.03 -4.45 41.63
N ARG A 295 14.69 -3.41 42.40
CA ARG A 295 15.21 -3.23 43.76
C ARG A 295 14.03 -3.36 44.72
N ASP A 296 14.21 -4.19 45.73
CA ASP A 296 13.24 -4.52 46.77
C ASP A 296 12.68 -3.28 47.50
N PRO A 297 11.40 -3.29 47.90
CA PRO A 297 10.88 -2.30 48.83
C PRO A 297 11.03 -2.77 50.29
N SER A 298 11.56 -1.89 51.15
CA SER A 298 11.40 -2.00 52.61
C SER A 298 9.96 -1.64 53.02
N PRO A 299 9.37 -2.29 54.05
CA PRO A 299 7.98 -2.09 54.40
C PRO A 299 7.80 -0.88 55.32
N GLY A 300 6.92 0.05 54.93
CA GLY A 300 6.54 1.18 55.76
C GLY A 300 5.12 1.65 55.43
N ASN A 301 4.20 1.29 56.31
CA ASN A 301 2.82 1.79 56.45
C ASN A 301 2.54 3.16 55.80
N GLN A 302 1.49 3.24 54.97
CA GLN A 302 0.43 4.22 55.17
C GLN A 302 -0.81 3.86 54.34
N GLN A 303 -1.90 3.61 55.06
CA GLN A 303 -3.27 3.65 54.57
C GLN A 303 -3.60 5.05 54.06
N LEU A 304 -4.24 5.16 52.91
CA LEU A 304 -5.17 6.26 52.65
C LEU A 304 -6.26 5.81 51.68
N VAL A 305 -7.43 5.64 52.28
CA VAL A 305 -8.73 5.42 51.67
C VAL A 305 -9.12 6.67 50.90
N HIS A 306 -9.48 6.56 49.62
CA HIS A 306 -10.46 7.46 49.02
C HIS A 306 -11.26 6.75 47.92
N ASN A 307 -12.54 6.58 48.20
CA ASN A 307 -13.60 6.19 47.27
C ASN A 307 -13.83 7.31 46.26
N PHE A 308 -13.90 6.98 44.96
CA PHE A 308 -14.64 7.78 43.99
C PHE A 308 -15.40 6.88 43.02
N LYS A 309 -16.73 6.92 43.14
CA LYS A 309 -17.71 6.43 42.16
C LYS A 309 -18.00 7.57 41.19
N TRP A 310 -18.09 7.25 39.90
CA TRP A 310 -18.78 8.10 38.93
C TRP A 310 -19.95 7.33 38.29
N LYS A 311 -21.07 8.05 38.17
CA LYS A 311 -22.26 7.71 37.38
C LYS A 311 -21.98 7.98 35.91
#